data_AF-A0A9P9MVG9-F1
#
_entry.id   AF-A0A9P9MVG9-F1
#
_cell.length_a   1.000
_cell.length_b   1.000
_cell.length_c   1.000
_cell.angle_alpha   90.00
_cell.angle_beta   90.00
_cell.angle_gamma   90.00
#
_symmetry.space_group_name_H-M   'P 1'
#
loop_
_entity.id
_entity.type
_entity.pdbx_description
1 polymer ?
#
loop_
_entity_poly.entity_id
_entity_poly.type
_entity_poly.pdbx_seq_one_letter_code
_entity_poly.pdbx_strand_id
1 'polypeptide(L)'
;MQLSNLLILALTSSTTLALPALLGNKATLTSRQRASPAQLAASSVRPSMPASTGTSPGASAGNSTSSGGACSDQVLALAAGIQSNIDDQNNELTTVNALGMVLAQNPMDVTLYGATQTSLMGFVTKGITIRENNQKIAPADNGAIAGLAIVAGAQKEELSLTMSLAVPASGAVDPVAAGKTVETLKKDFAGGIDQNKKNLAAATAGCTPPAAKNVMME
;
A
#
# COMPACT_ATOMS: atom_id res chain seq x y z
N MET A 1 65.30 -23.67 -2.60
CA MET A 1 65.28 -22.75 -1.44
C MET A 1 66.06 -21.50 -1.80
N GLN A 2 65.36 -20.39 -2.08
CA GLN A 2 65.87 -19.04 -1.85
C GLN A 2 64.68 -18.08 -1.89
N LEU A 3 64.38 -17.54 -0.71
CA LEU A 3 63.43 -16.45 -0.49
C LEU A 3 64.04 -15.16 -0.99
N SER A 4 63.25 -14.30 -1.63
CA SER A 4 63.56 -12.88 -1.68
C SER A 4 62.26 -12.07 -1.68
N ASN A 5 62.13 -11.31 -0.59
CA ASN A 5 61.15 -10.28 -0.34
C ASN A 5 61.07 -9.29 -1.50
N LEU A 6 59.86 -8.96 -1.93
CA LEU A 6 59.62 -7.69 -2.63
C LEU A 6 58.58 -6.89 -1.87
N LEU A 7 59.05 -5.73 -1.42
CA LEU A 7 58.44 -4.77 -0.53
C LEU A 7 57.36 -3.95 -1.26
N ILE A 8 56.30 -3.65 -0.52
CA ILE A 8 55.11 -2.88 -0.87
C ILE A 8 55.45 -1.39 -1.08
N LEU A 9 54.89 -0.78 -2.14
CA LEU A 9 54.69 0.67 -2.23
C LEU A 9 53.22 0.94 -2.58
N ALA A 10 52.41 1.23 -1.56
CA ALA A 10 51.02 1.66 -1.72
C ALA A 10 51.00 3.18 -1.95
N LEU A 11 50.61 3.62 -3.15
CA LEU A 11 50.25 5.01 -3.41
C LEU A 11 48.81 5.24 -2.92
N THR A 12 48.65 6.03 -1.86
CA THR A 12 47.33 6.53 -1.44
C THR A 12 47.08 7.88 -2.11
N SER A 13 46.22 7.89 -3.12
CA SER A 13 45.71 9.12 -3.71
C SER A 13 44.56 9.66 -2.87
N SER A 14 44.82 10.73 -2.11
CA SER A 14 43.79 11.51 -1.45
C SER A 14 43.01 12.34 -2.48
N THR A 15 41.79 11.94 -2.81
CA THR A 15 40.85 12.79 -3.54
C THR A 15 40.02 13.62 -2.57
N THR A 16 40.25 14.93 -2.59
CA THR A 16 39.44 15.96 -1.94
C THR A 16 38.03 15.99 -2.53
N LEU A 17 37.00 15.80 -1.70
CA LEU A 17 35.61 16.10 -2.05
C LEU A 17 35.43 17.63 -2.11
N ALA A 18 35.25 18.17 -3.31
CA ALA A 18 34.65 19.47 -3.50
C ALA A 18 33.13 19.30 -3.67
N LEU A 19 32.35 19.86 -2.74
CA LEU A 19 30.90 20.01 -2.91
C LEU A 19 30.62 21.16 -3.89
N PRO A 20 29.77 20.98 -4.91
CA PRO A 20 29.12 22.11 -5.55
C PRO A 20 27.92 22.56 -4.72
N ALA A 21 28.00 23.78 -4.19
CA ALA A 21 26.85 24.56 -3.80
C ALA A 21 26.23 25.19 -5.06
N LEU A 22 25.01 24.78 -5.42
CA LEU A 22 24.10 25.55 -6.27
C LEU A 22 22.69 25.36 -5.71
N LEU A 23 22.14 26.35 -5.00
CA LEU A 23 21.39 27.49 -5.54
C LEU A 23 20.05 27.08 -6.17
N GLY A 24 19.00 27.24 -5.36
CA GLY A 24 17.83 28.03 -5.77
C GLY A 24 16.75 27.31 -6.55
N ASN A 25 15.70 26.87 -5.84
CA ASN A 25 14.36 27.19 -6.29
C ASN A 25 13.44 27.43 -5.10
N LYS A 26 13.11 28.71 -4.87
CA LYS A 26 12.02 29.12 -3.99
C LYS A 26 10.71 28.81 -4.73
N ALA A 27 10.14 27.64 -4.45
CA ALA A 27 8.73 27.41 -4.76
C ALA A 27 7.89 28.21 -3.75
N THR A 28 7.33 29.30 -4.25
CA THR A 28 6.34 30.15 -3.59
C THR A 28 5.11 29.30 -3.24
N LEU A 29 5.06 28.78 -2.02
CA LEU A 29 3.85 28.22 -1.44
C LEU A 29 2.88 29.38 -1.14
N THR A 30 1.94 29.59 -2.05
CA THR A 30 0.80 30.48 -1.82
C THR A 30 -0.05 29.90 -0.70
N SER A 31 0.04 30.55 0.45
CA SER A 31 -0.93 30.49 1.54
C SER A 31 -2.35 30.69 1.00
N ARG A 32 -3.21 29.69 1.18
CA ARG A 32 -4.67 29.87 1.20
C ARG A 32 -5.30 29.04 2.31
N GLN A 33 -5.89 29.79 3.24
CA GLN A 33 -7.14 29.52 3.95
C GLN A 33 -7.20 28.33 4.92
N ARG A 34 -6.73 28.65 6.14
CA ARG A 34 -7.56 28.80 7.35
C ARG A 34 -9.05 28.42 7.18
N ALA A 35 -9.47 27.36 7.85
CA ALA A 35 -10.78 27.28 8.49
C ALA A 35 -10.62 26.50 9.80
N SER A 36 -10.94 27.19 10.89
CA SER A 36 -11.00 26.69 12.27
C SER A 36 -12.47 26.36 12.61
N PRO A 37 -12.76 25.82 13.82
CA PRO A 37 -13.71 24.74 14.05
C PRO A 37 -15.14 25.20 14.23
N ALA A 38 -16.11 24.33 13.90
CA ALA A 38 -17.48 24.46 14.36
C ALA A 38 -17.81 23.31 15.32
N GLN A 39 -17.80 23.66 16.60
CA GLN A 39 -18.57 22.98 17.65
C GLN A 39 -20.06 23.00 17.28
N LEU A 40 -20.75 21.88 17.46
CA LEU A 40 -22.14 21.90 17.93
C LEU A 40 -22.34 20.72 18.87
N ALA A 41 -22.28 21.02 20.17
CA ALA A 41 -23.00 20.28 21.20
C ALA A 41 -24.37 20.97 21.36
N ALA A 42 -25.45 20.19 21.46
CA ALA A 42 -26.54 20.44 22.41
C ALA A 42 -27.65 19.39 22.30
N SER A 43 -27.82 18.67 23.41
CA SER A 43 -29.01 18.06 23.98
C SER A 43 -30.37 18.60 23.53
N SER A 44 -31.36 17.71 23.37
CA SER A 44 -32.66 17.83 24.09
C SER A 44 -33.63 16.67 23.89
N VAL A 45 -34.04 16.11 25.04
CA VAL A 45 -35.43 15.79 25.45
C VAL A 45 -36.11 14.53 24.90
N ARG A 46 -36.33 13.58 25.83
CA ARG A 46 -37.32 12.49 25.80
C ARG A 46 -38.75 13.04 25.84
N PRO A 47 -39.73 12.29 25.31
CA PRO A 47 -40.83 11.87 26.19
C PRO A 47 -41.08 10.36 26.17
N SER A 48 -41.57 9.88 27.30
CA SER A 48 -41.91 8.51 27.64
C SER A 48 -43.33 8.11 27.18
N MET A 49 -43.52 6.78 27.03
CA MET A 49 -44.78 5.98 27.11
C MET A 49 -45.60 5.79 25.81
N PRO A 50 -46.43 4.71 25.69
CA PRO A 50 -46.67 3.59 26.61
C PRO A 50 -46.42 2.18 26.02
N ALA A 51 -46.39 1.20 26.93
CA ALA A 51 -46.39 -0.22 26.66
C ALA A 51 -47.69 -0.69 25.98
N SER A 52 -47.56 -1.62 25.02
CA SER A 52 -48.65 -2.47 24.55
C SER A 52 -48.21 -3.92 24.60
N THR A 53 -48.90 -4.66 25.46
CA THR A 53 -48.85 -6.12 25.61
C THR A 53 -49.51 -6.80 24.41
N GLY A 54 -48.79 -7.71 23.76
CA GLY A 54 -49.35 -8.54 22.68
C GLY A 54 -48.50 -9.78 22.42
N THR A 55 -48.75 -10.82 23.21
CA THR A 55 -48.24 -12.18 23.02
C THR A 55 -48.95 -12.85 21.84
N SER A 56 -48.22 -13.33 20.82
CA SER A 56 -48.25 -14.76 20.43
C SER A 56 -47.30 -15.09 19.27
N PRO A 57 -46.76 -16.33 19.23
CA PRO A 57 -45.68 -16.75 18.35
C PRO A 57 -46.21 -17.33 17.03
N GLY A 58 -45.63 -16.88 15.92
CA GLY A 58 -45.86 -17.45 14.60
C GLY A 58 -44.54 -17.59 13.86
N ALA A 59 -43.93 -18.76 13.97
CA ALA A 59 -42.83 -19.16 13.09
C ALA A 59 -43.35 -19.21 11.65
N SER A 60 -42.78 -18.38 10.78
CA SER A 60 -42.82 -18.61 9.34
C SER A 60 -41.48 -18.20 8.77
N ALA A 61 -40.81 -19.18 8.20
CA ALA A 61 -39.58 -19.07 7.46
C ALA A 61 -39.77 -18.09 6.29
N GLY A 62 -39.31 -16.86 6.49
CA GLY A 62 -39.07 -15.90 5.43
C GLY A 62 -37.58 -15.86 5.17
N ASN A 63 -37.11 -16.65 4.20
CA ASN A 63 -35.78 -16.50 3.61
C ASN A 63 -35.76 -15.14 2.90
N SER A 64 -35.61 -14.09 3.70
CA SER A 64 -35.51 -12.71 3.26
C SER A 64 -34.12 -12.57 2.68
N THR A 65 -33.97 -12.93 1.41
CA THR A 65 -32.87 -12.44 0.59
C THR A 65 -33.04 -10.93 0.55
N SER A 66 -32.53 -10.23 1.57
CA SER A 66 -32.47 -8.78 1.58
C SER A 66 -31.61 -8.39 0.39
N SER A 67 -32.26 -8.05 -0.72
CA SER A 67 -31.68 -7.23 -1.78
C SER A 67 -31.03 -6.05 -1.08
N GLY A 68 -29.70 -6.08 -0.98
CA GLY A 68 -28.93 -5.19 -0.13
C GLY A 68 -29.23 -3.75 -0.50
N GLY A 69 -29.63 -2.95 0.49
CA GLY A 69 -29.81 -1.51 0.32
C GLY A 69 -28.52 -0.83 -0.16
N ALA A 70 -28.59 0.46 -0.49
CA ALA A 70 -27.40 1.21 -0.86
C ALA A 70 -26.32 1.11 0.22
N CYS A 71 -25.05 0.95 -0.18
CA CYS A 71 -23.94 0.96 0.77
C CYS A 71 -23.87 2.30 1.50
N SER A 72 -23.49 2.27 2.79
CA SER A 72 -23.22 3.49 3.54
C SER A 72 -21.97 4.19 3.00
N ASP A 73 -21.88 5.50 3.20
CA ASP A 73 -20.72 6.30 2.77
C ASP A 73 -19.39 5.74 3.31
N GLN A 74 -19.39 5.20 4.53
CA GLN A 74 -18.21 4.57 5.13
C GLN A 74 -17.80 3.28 4.41
N VAL A 75 -18.78 2.44 4.02
CA VAL A 75 -18.49 1.23 3.22
C VAL A 75 -17.98 1.61 1.83
N LEU A 76 -18.54 2.66 1.22
CA LEU A 76 -18.05 3.16 -0.06
C LEU A 76 -16.63 3.72 0.02
N ALA A 77 -16.32 4.48 1.08
CA ALA A 77 -14.98 4.99 1.33
C ALA A 77 -13.98 3.84 1.55
N LEU A 78 -14.35 2.82 2.33
CA LEU A 78 -13.54 1.62 2.51
C LEU A 78 -13.30 0.89 1.19
N ALA A 79 -14.36 0.67 0.41
CA ALA A 79 -14.26 0.00 -0.90
C ALA A 79 -13.33 0.76 -1.86
N ALA A 80 -13.46 2.09 -1.93
CA ALA A 80 -12.57 2.93 -2.74
C ALA A 80 -11.11 2.85 -2.27
N GLY A 81 -10.88 2.85 -0.95
CA GLY A 81 -9.54 2.67 -0.38
C GLY A 81 -8.94 1.29 -0.66
N ILE A 82 -9.74 0.23 -0.63
CA ILE A 82 -9.30 -1.12 -1.01
C ILE A 82 -8.98 -1.19 -2.51
N GLN A 83 -9.81 -0.57 -3.36
CA GLN A 83 -9.53 -0.49 -4.80
C GLN A 83 -8.23 0.26 -5.08
N SER A 84 -8.01 1.41 -4.43
CA SER A 84 -6.74 2.14 -4.54
C SER A 84 -5.53 1.29 -4.13
N ASN A 85 -5.71 0.37 -3.18
CA ASN A 85 -4.64 -0.54 -2.79
C ASN A 85 -4.36 -1.61 -3.86
N ILE A 86 -5.40 -2.16 -4.49
CA ILE A 86 -5.25 -3.09 -5.62
C ILE A 86 -4.50 -2.41 -6.76
N ASP A 87 -4.85 -1.17 -7.07
CA ASP A 87 -4.21 -0.39 -8.14
C ASP A 87 -2.72 -0.12 -7.80
N ASP A 88 -2.40 0.16 -6.54
CA ASP A 88 -1.02 0.32 -6.08
C ASP A 88 -0.21 -0.97 -6.19
N GLN A 89 -0.79 -2.11 -5.75
CA GLN A 89 -0.15 -3.42 -5.87
C GLN A 89 0.08 -3.86 -7.31
N ASN A 90 -0.77 -3.44 -8.26
CA ASN A 90 -0.49 -3.63 -9.69
C ASN A 90 0.75 -2.85 -10.15
N ASN A 91 0.98 -1.66 -9.60
CA ASN A 91 2.22 -0.90 -9.85
C ASN A 91 3.43 -1.55 -9.17
N GLU A 92 3.28 -2.08 -7.95
CA GLU A 92 4.32 -2.88 -7.27
C GLU A 92 4.72 -4.08 -8.13
N LEU A 93 3.74 -4.86 -8.61
CA LEU A 93 3.97 -6.04 -9.45
C LEU A 93 4.62 -5.67 -10.79
N THR A 94 4.17 -4.59 -11.42
CA THR A 94 4.79 -4.08 -12.67
C THR A 94 6.25 -3.69 -12.42
N THR A 95 6.52 -2.97 -11.33
CA THR A 95 7.86 -2.47 -11.02
C THR A 95 8.82 -3.58 -10.62
N VAL A 96 8.39 -4.58 -9.85
CA VAL A 96 9.25 -5.72 -9.49
C VAL A 96 9.55 -6.63 -10.69
N ASN A 97 8.60 -6.74 -11.64
CA ASN A 97 8.87 -7.39 -12.93
C ASN A 97 9.94 -6.63 -13.73
N ALA A 98 9.83 -5.30 -13.80
CA ALA A 98 10.85 -4.46 -14.42
C ALA A 98 12.22 -4.62 -13.75
N LEU A 99 12.27 -4.65 -12.42
CA LEU A 99 13.51 -4.86 -11.68
C LEU A 99 14.14 -6.22 -12.01
N GLY A 100 13.34 -7.27 -12.12
CA GLY A 100 13.79 -8.59 -12.58
C GLY A 100 14.34 -8.59 -14.01
N MET A 101 13.76 -7.79 -14.91
CA MET A 101 14.29 -7.62 -16.27
C MET A 101 15.64 -6.90 -16.27
N VAL A 102 15.81 -5.86 -15.45
CA VAL A 102 17.09 -5.15 -15.32
C VAL A 102 18.17 -6.09 -14.76
N LEU A 103 17.81 -6.88 -13.74
CA LEU A 103 18.71 -7.84 -13.11
C LEU A 103 19.23 -8.92 -14.08
N ALA A 104 18.44 -9.26 -15.10
CA ALA A 104 18.80 -10.26 -16.12
C ALA A 104 19.69 -9.70 -17.24
N GLN A 105 19.97 -8.40 -17.27
CA GLN A 105 20.83 -7.78 -18.29
C GLN A 105 22.30 -8.17 -18.11
N ASN A 106 23.05 -8.22 -19.22
CA ASN A 106 24.49 -8.48 -19.20
C ASN A 106 25.23 -7.57 -20.21
N PRO A 107 26.00 -6.56 -19.76
CA PRO A 107 26.17 -6.18 -18.35
C PRO A 107 24.88 -5.59 -17.75
N MET A 108 24.70 -5.73 -16.44
CA MET A 108 23.57 -5.14 -15.72
C MET A 108 23.72 -3.63 -15.61
N ASP A 109 22.66 -2.88 -15.94
CA ASP A 109 22.59 -1.43 -15.71
C ASP A 109 22.27 -1.14 -14.23
N VAL A 110 23.30 -0.89 -13.43
CA VAL A 110 23.18 -0.63 -11.98
C VAL A 110 22.43 0.68 -11.69
N THR A 111 22.52 1.68 -12.56
CA THR A 111 21.80 2.96 -12.40
C THR A 111 20.31 2.74 -12.59
N LEU A 112 19.92 2.05 -13.66
CA LEU A 112 18.53 1.69 -13.91
C LEU A 112 17.99 0.76 -12.82
N TYR A 113 18.80 -0.18 -12.34
CA TYR A 113 18.44 -1.07 -11.24
C TYR A 113 18.11 -0.27 -9.97
N GLY A 114 19.00 0.64 -9.56
CA GLY A 114 18.80 1.50 -8.38
C GLY A 114 17.57 2.40 -8.51
N ALA A 115 17.33 2.99 -9.69
CA ALA A 115 16.14 3.80 -9.95
C ALA A 115 14.85 2.97 -9.85
N THR A 116 14.85 1.77 -10.44
CA THR A 116 13.69 0.86 -10.42
C THR A 116 13.41 0.37 -8.99
N GLN A 117 14.44 0.04 -8.21
CA GLN A 117 14.30 -0.36 -6.80
C GLN A 117 13.76 0.80 -5.95
N THR A 118 14.19 2.04 -6.20
CA THR A 118 13.66 3.23 -5.51
C THR A 118 12.17 3.43 -5.83
N SER A 119 11.78 3.25 -7.10
CA SER A 119 10.36 3.29 -7.49
C SER A 119 9.54 2.22 -6.79
N LEU A 120 10.07 0.99 -6.70
CA LEU A 120 9.40 -0.12 -6.00
C LEU A 120 9.20 0.23 -4.52
N MET A 121 10.22 0.76 -3.85
CA MET A 121 10.13 1.21 -2.46
C MET A 121 9.05 2.27 -2.25
N GLY A 122 8.91 3.19 -3.21
CA GLY A 122 7.87 4.22 -3.20
C GLY A 122 6.46 3.62 -3.20
N PHE A 123 6.21 2.64 -4.07
CA PHE A 123 4.92 1.93 -4.10
C PHE A 123 4.68 1.14 -2.81
N VAL A 124 5.65 0.34 -2.35
CA VAL A 124 5.49 -0.44 -1.10
C VAL A 124 5.16 0.46 0.11
N THR A 125 5.83 1.60 0.23
CA THR A 125 5.55 2.56 1.32
C THR A 125 4.16 3.21 1.20
N LYS A 126 3.75 3.54 -0.04
CA LYS A 126 2.41 4.06 -0.33
C LYS A 126 1.33 3.02 -0.01
N GLY A 127 1.51 1.78 -0.45
CA GLY A 127 0.62 0.66 -0.17
C GLY A 127 0.45 0.41 1.33
N ILE A 128 1.51 0.57 2.14
CA ILE A 128 1.40 0.51 3.61
C ILE A 128 0.45 1.59 4.14
N THR A 129 0.66 2.83 3.71
CA THR A 129 -0.15 3.98 4.14
C THR A 129 -1.63 3.79 3.77
N ILE A 130 -1.92 3.31 2.56
CA ILE A 130 -3.28 3.03 2.10
C ILE A 130 -3.94 1.97 3.00
N ARG A 131 -3.23 0.88 3.30
CA ARG A 131 -3.76 -0.24 4.09
C ARG A 131 -3.99 0.16 5.54
N GLU A 132 -3.11 0.96 6.14
CA GLU A 132 -3.34 1.56 7.46
C GLU A 132 -4.58 2.46 7.47
N ASN A 133 -4.80 3.25 6.41
CA ASN A 133 -5.99 4.08 6.29
C ASN A 133 -7.26 3.23 6.15
N ASN A 134 -7.23 2.18 5.34
CA ASN A 134 -8.36 1.25 5.18
C ASN A 134 -8.76 0.61 6.52
N GLN A 135 -7.78 0.24 7.35
CA GLN A 135 -8.05 -0.26 8.70
C GLN A 135 -8.72 0.78 9.60
N LYS A 136 -8.30 2.05 9.51
CA LYS A 136 -8.85 3.15 10.33
C LYS A 136 -10.29 3.47 9.97
N ILE A 137 -10.66 3.38 8.69
CA ILE A 137 -12.00 3.76 8.20
C ILE A 137 -12.97 2.58 8.13
N ALA A 138 -12.50 1.35 8.38
CA ALA A 138 -13.36 0.17 8.32
C ALA A 138 -14.47 0.26 9.38
N PRO A 139 -15.76 0.18 8.97
CA PRO A 139 -16.85 0.13 9.94
C PRO A 139 -16.71 -1.07 10.86
N ALA A 140 -17.13 -0.93 12.13
CA ALA A 140 -17.23 -2.07 13.04
C ALA A 140 -18.06 -3.20 12.40
N ASP A 141 -17.65 -4.44 12.65
CA ASP A 141 -18.27 -5.65 12.12
C ASP A 141 -18.25 -5.80 10.59
N ASN A 142 -17.53 -4.95 9.86
CA ASN A 142 -17.37 -5.11 8.42
C ASN A 142 -16.56 -6.39 8.09
N GLY A 143 -17.06 -7.19 7.15
CA GLY A 143 -16.46 -8.48 6.78
C GLY A 143 -15.02 -8.39 6.24
N ALA A 144 -14.57 -7.22 5.80
CA ALA A 144 -13.21 -7.03 5.30
C ALA A 144 -12.15 -6.97 6.41
N ILE A 145 -12.51 -6.70 7.67
CA ILE A 145 -11.55 -6.42 8.77
C ILE A 145 -10.51 -7.54 8.92
N ALA A 146 -10.95 -8.81 8.98
CA ALA A 146 -10.05 -9.94 9.16
C ALA A 146 -9.05 -10.05 7.99
N GLY A 147 -9.53 -9.86 6.77
CA GLY A 147 -8.68 -9.90 5.58
C GLY A 147 -7.74 -8.70 5.48
N LEU A 148 -8.15 -7.50 5.90
CA LEU A 148 -7.26 -6.34 5.98
C LEU A 148 -6.12 -6.59 6.99
N ALA A 149 -6.37 -7.33 8.08
CA ALA A 149 -5.35 -7.64 9.08
C ALA A 149 -4.27 -8.60 8.56
N ILE A 150 -4.67 -9.59 7.73
CA ILE A 150 -3.72 -10.48 7.04
C ILE A 150 -2.75 -9.68 6.18
N VAL A 151 -3.28 -8.75 5.37
CA VAL A 151 -2.45 -7.91 4.49
C VAL A 151 -1.55 -6.97 5.29
N ALA A 152 -1.95 -6.52 6.48
CA ALA A 152 -1.10 -5.75 7.39
C ALA A 152 0.12 -6.55 7.91
N GLY A 153 -0.05 -7.86 8.12
CA GLY A 153 1.06 -8.74 8.49
C GLY A 153 2.11 -8.87 7.38
N ALA A 154 1.65 -9.09 6.13
CA ALA A 154 2.52 -9.30 4.96
C ALA A 154 3.39 -8.08 4.62
N GLN A 155 2.91 -6.87 4.87
CA GLN A 155 3.63 -5.63 4.52
C GLN A 155 5.02 -5.48 5.14
N LYS A 156 5.25 -6.04 6.33
CA LYS A 156 6.58 -5.97 6.98
C LYS A 156 7.60 -6.82 6.21
N GLU A 157 7.16 -7.96 5.71
CA GLU A 157 7.98 -8.84 4.89
C GLU A 157 8.22 -8.21 3.51
N GLU A 158 7.18 -7.70 2.84
CA GLU A 158 7.28 -6.97 1.57
C GLU A 158 8.28 -5.80 1.67
N LEU A 159 8.21 -4.99 2.74
CA LEU A 159 9.13 -3.89 2.99
C LEU A 159 10.57 -4.38 3.21
N SER A 160 10.74 -5.39 4.08
CA SER A 160 12.07 -5.93 4.40
C SER A 160 12.76 -6.51 3.15
N LEU A 161 12.03 -7.26 2.34
CA LEU A 161 12.50 -7.80 1.07
C LEU A 161 12.86 -6.67 0.09
N THR A 162 12.01 -5.66 -0.03
CA THR A 162 12.26 -4.51 -0.92
C THR A 162 13.49 -3.71 -0.49
N MET A 163 13.74 -3.57 0.81
CA MET A 163 14.96 -2.93 1.34
C MET A 163 16.21 -3.75 1.02
N SER A 164 16.12 -5.08 1.07
CA SER A 164 17.25 -5.98 0.75
C SER A 164 17.73 -5.90 -0.70
N LEU A 165 16.90 -5.34 -1.59
CA LEU A 165 17.23 -5.15 -3.00
C LEU A 165 18.03 -3.88 -3.28
N ALA A 166 18.26 -3.01 -2.29
CA ALA A 166 19.00 -1.77 -2.47
C ALA A 166 20.43 -2.03 -2.98
N VAL A 167 20.94 -1.13 -3.83
CA VAL A 167 22.33 -1.20 -4.29
C VAL A 167 23.25 -1.02 -3.08
N PRO A 168 24.14 -2.00 -2.77
CA PRO A 168 25.03 -1.89 -1.64
C PRO A 168 26.10 -0.80 -1.87
N ALA A 169 26.75 -0.34 -0.81
CA ALA A 169 27.81 0.66 -0.90
C ALA A 169 29.01 0.22 -1.77
N SER A 170 29.20 -1.09 -1.95
CA SER A 170 30.19 -1.66 -2.88
C SER A 170 29.84 -1.46 -4.36
N GLY A 171 28.58 -1.10 -4.68
CA GLY A 171 28.06 -1.00 -6.04
C GLY A 171 27.78 -2.34 -6.72
N ALA A 172 28.08 -3.47 -6.07
CA ALA A 172 27.92 -4.80 -6.64
C ALA A 172 26.66 -5.50 -6.11
N VAL A 173 25.67 -5.69 -6.98
CA VAL A 173 24.46 -6.48 -6.68
C VAL A 173 24.74 -7.94 -7.02
N ASP A 174 24.42 -8.86 -6.12
CA ASP A 174 24.41 -10.30 -6.42
C ASP A 174 23.11 -10.65 -7.16
N PRO A 175 23.16 -10.98 -8.47
CA PRO A 175 21.97 -11.23 -9.27
C PRO A 175 21.23 -12.51 -8.85
N VAL A 176 21.91 -13.49 -8.27
CA VAL A 176 21.27 -14.75 -7.84
C VAL A 176 20.46 -14.52 -6.57
N ALA A 177 21.05 -13.83 -5.59
CA ALA A 177 20.34 -13.49 -4.36
C ALA A 177 19.18 -12.51 -4.62
N ALA A 178 19.43 -11.43 -5.37
CA ALA A 178 18.40 -10.47 -5.73
C ALA A 178 17.27 -11.10 -6.56
N GLY A 179 17.61 -12.05 -7.45
CA GLY A 179 16.61 -12.76 -8.26
C GLY A 179 15.63 -13.57 -7.42
N LYS A 180 16.11 -14.23 -6.35
CA LYS A 180 15.24 -14.94 -5.40
C LYS A 180 14.29 -13.98 -4.69
N THR A 181 14.80 -12.86 -4.21
CA THR A 181 13.98 -11.83 -3.55
C THR A 181 12.91 -11.26 -4.49
N VAL A 182 13.26 -10.97 -5.75
CA VAL A 182 12.32 -10.54 -6.80
C VAL A 182 11.22 -11.57 -7.00
N GLU A 183 11.55 -12.86 -7.07
CA GLU A 183 10.56 -13.92 -7.26
C GLU A 183 9.66 -14.15 -6.05
N THR A 184 10.13 -13.88 -4.83
CA THR A 184 9.29 -13.87 -3.62
C THR A 184 8.32 -12.69 -3.66
N LEU A 185 8.83 -11.47 -3.88
CA LEU A 185 8.00 -10.26 -3.94
C LEU A 185 6.90 -10.34 -5.02
N LYS A 186 7.18 -10.93 -6.18
CA LYS A 186 6.14 -11.17 -7.21
C LYS A 186 4.98 -12.02 -6.67
N LYS A 187 5.28 -13.07 -5.90
CA LYS A 187 4.26 -13.94 -5.31
C LYS A 187 3.50 -13.22 -4.21
N ASP A 188 4.21 -12.48 -3.36
CA ASP A 188 3.60 -11.72 -2.26
C ASP A 188 2.65 -10.66 -2.77
N PHE A 189 3.07 -9.85 -3.75
CA PHE A 189 2.20 -8.83 -4.37
C PHE A 189 1.00 -9.46 -5.07
N ALA A 190 1.17 -10.56 -5.82
CA ALA A 190 0.05 -11.26 -6.43
C ALA A 190 -0.96 -11.80 -5.40
N GLY A 191 -0.45 -12.43 -4.33
CA GLY A 191 -1.28 -12.91 -3.22
C GLY A 191 -1.98 -11.77 -2.48
N GLY A 192 -1.29 -10.64 -2.30
CA GLY A 192 -1.84 -9.40 -1.74
C GLY A 192 -2.99 -8.85 -2.57
N ILE A 193 -2.86 -8.83 -3.90
CA ILE A 193 -3.91 -8.40 -4.83
C ILE A 193 -5.14 -9.27 -4.66
N ASP A 194 -4.96 -10.59 -4.66
CA ASP A 194 -6.07 -11.52 -4.53
C ASP A 194 -6.77 -11.42 -3.17
N GLN A 195 -6.00 -11.18 -2.10
CA GLN A 195 -6.59 -10.92 -0.80
C GLN A 195 -7.36 -9.59 -0.77
N ASN A 196 -6.88 -8.53 -1.42
CA ASN A 196 -7.62 -7.27 -1.48
C ASN A 196 -8.88 -7.36 -2.33
N LYS A 197 -8.89 -8.14 -3.41
CA LYS A 197 -10.13 -8.43 -4.16
C LYS A 197 -11.18 -9.10 -3.27
N LYS A 198 -10.76 -10.06 -2.44
CA LYS A 198 -11.64 -10.69 -1.44
C LYS A 198 -12.13 -9.67 -0.41
N ASN A 199 -11.24 -8.79 0.08
CA ASN A 199 -11.59 -7.74 1.03
C ASN A 199 -12.60 -6.75 0.43
N LEU A 200 -12.47 -6.40 -0.87
CA LEU A 200 -13.39 -5.51 -1.57
C LEU A 200 -14.79 -6.13 -1.66
N ALA A 201 -14.87 -7.41 -2.04
CA ALA A 201 -16.13 -8.14 -2.08
C ALA A 201 -16.75 -8.26 -0.68
N ALA A 202 -15.94 -8.52 0.35
CA ALA A 202 -16.40 -8.61 1.74
C ALA A 202 -16.86 -7.24 2.29
N ALA A 203 -16.18 -6.15 1.92
CA ALA A 203 -16.51 -4.80 2.36
C ALA A 203 -17.91 -4.38 1.92
N THR A 204 -18.29 -4.80 0.71
CA THR A 204 -19.57 -4.46 0.07
C THR A 204 -20.62 -5.56 0.21
N ALA A 205 -20.31 -6.67 0.90
CA ALA A 205 -21.25 -7.77 1.10
C ALA A 205 -22.49 -7.28 1.86
N GLY A 206 -23.68 -7.50 1.27
CA GLY A 206 -24.96 -7.11 1.88
C GLY A 206 -25.43 -5.69 1.53
N CYS A 207 -24.71 -4.95 0.70
CA CYS A 207 -25.16 -3.69 0.15
C CYS A 207 -24.88 -3.58 -1.35
N THR A 208 -25.59 -2.67 -2.02
CA THR A 208 -25.39 -2.40 -3.45
C THR A 208 -24.61 -1.09 -3.59
N PRO A 209 -23.33 -1.12 -4.04
CA PRO A 209 -22.62 0.11 -4.36
C PRO A 209 -23.31 0.80 -5.55
N PRO A 210 -23.26 2.15 -5.64
CA PRO A 210 -23.84 2.84 -6.78
C PRO A 210 -23.21 2.30 -8.06
N ALA A 211 -24.03 2.04 -9.08
CA ALA A 211 -23.53 1.66 -10.38
C ALA A 211 -22.46 2.68 -10.79
N ALA A 212 -21.28 2.19 -11.18
CA ALA A 212 -20.22 3.07 -11.66
C ALA A 212 -20.84 3.93 -12.76
N LYS A 213 -21.03 5.23 -12.49
CA LYS A 213 -21.38 6.16 -13.54
C LYS A 213 -20.22 6.04 -14.51
N ASN A 214 -20.51 5.57 -15.71
CA ASN A 214 -19.58 5.56 -16.81
C ASN A 214 -19.32 7.04 -17.12
N VAL A 215 -18.47 7.69 -16.32
CA VAL A 215 -17.94 9.01 -16.60
C VAL A 215 -16.96 8.77 -17.72
N MET A 216 -17.52 8.63 -18.93
CA MET A 216 -16.79 8.92 -20.15
C MET A 216 -16.28 10.34 -19.93
N MET A 217 -14.99 10.46 -19.64
CA MET A 217 -14.30 11.74 -19.70
C MET A 217 -14.42 12.19 -21.16
N GLU A 218 -15.35 13.11 -21.42
CA GLU A 218 -15.31 14.00 -22.57
C GLU A 218 -14.21 15.05 -22.40
#